data_AF-A0A7U9NFW2-F1
#
_entry.id   AF-A0A7U9NFW2-F1
#
_cell.length_a   1.000
_cell.length_b   1.000
_cell.length_c   1.000
_cell.angle_alpha   90.00
_cell.angle_beta   90.00
_cell.angle_gamma   90.00
#
_symmetry.space_group_name_H-M   'P 1'
#
loop_
_entity.id
_entity.type
_entity.pdbx_description
1 polymer ?
#
loop_
_entity_poly.entity_id
_entity_poly.type
_entity_poly.pdbx_seq_one_letter_code
_entity_poly.pdbx_strand_id
1 'polypeptide(L)'
;MNLTEPLNVIYQSAEDGLADTVKPRLEQAGADCEKISVIDEKIKSLSMIDERLEEAVIKTGAKLLILDPIQAYLGGGMDMNRANEARDMTKKLAALAEKYQCAIVLVGHMNKAAYRGMGSIDFFAVARSVLLVGRVEGEENIRAVVQIKNNLAAFGHPKAFELSENGFEWLGDYEITADEVLGGIAPKANKMEQAKRLLRELAETNNAMQSNEIFSLADEQGISKRTLENAKKELGVRAKRINNTWYWELDKIRQ
;
A
#
# COMPACT_ATOMS: atom_id res chain seq x y z
N MET A 1 -5.18 -16.58 -13.50
CA MET A 1 -3.84 -17.01 -13.94
C MET A 1 -3.02 -17.19 -12.68
N ASN A 2 -2.69 -18.42 -12.31
CA ASN A 2 -1.69 -18.64 -11.26
C ASN A 2 -0.34 -18.40 -11.92
N LEU A 3 0.38 -17.35 -11.52
CA LEU A 3 1.72 -17.09 -12.03
C LEU A 3 2.65 -18.12 -11.39
N THR A 4 3.04 -19.12 -12.16
CA THR A 4 3.95 -20.19 -11.74
C THR A 4 5.42 -19.87 -12.02
N GLU A 5 5.68 -18.85 -12.86
CA GLU A 5 7.01 -18.42 -13.28
C GLU A 5 7.12 -16.89 -13.28
N PRO A 6 8.32 -16.32 -13.03
CA PRO A 6 8.56 -14.89 -13.15
C PRO A 6 8.22 -14.34 -14.55
N LEU A 7 7.64 -13.14 -14.59
CA LEU A 7 7.29 -12.44 -15.82
C LEU A 7 8.32 -11.35 -16.14
N ASN A 8 8.49 -11.05 -17.43
CA ASN A 8 9.27 -9.89 -17.86
C ASN A 8 8.54 -8.59 -17.49
N VAL A 9 9.26 -7.66 -16.86
CA VAL A 9 8.76 -6.37 -16.37
C VAL A 9 9.61 -5.24 -16.94
N ILE A 10 8.98 -4.15 -17.35
CA ILE A 10 9.66 -2.88 -17.57
C ILE A 10 9.35 -1.99 -16.36
N TYR A 11 10.38 -1.60 -15.60
CA TYR A 11 10.25 -0.67 -14.47
C TYR A 11 10.96 0.63 -14.83
N GLN A 12 10.21 1.66 -15.20
CA GLN A 12 10.77 2.98 -15.46
C GLN A 12 10.63 3.87 -14.22
N SER A 13 11.76 4.21 -13.59
CA SER A 13 11.83 5.14 -12.45
C SER A 13 12.55 6.42 -12.86
N ALA A 14 12.00 7.58 -12.48
CA ALA A 14 12.64 8.89 -12.65
C ALA A 14 13.06 9.55 -11.31
N GLU A 15 12.61 9.01 -10.19
CA GLU A 15 12.89 9.57 -8.85
C GLU A 15 14.01 8.83 -8.13
N ASP A 16 13.94 7.50 -8.12
CA ASP A 16 14.90 6.66 -7.43
C ASP A 16 15.97 6.13 -8.39
N GLY A 17 17.22 6.15 -7.94
CA GLY A 17 18.32 5.58 -8.70
C GLY A 17 18.16 4.07 -8.87
N LEU A 18 18.26 3.61 -10.12
CA LEU A 18 18.00 2.21 -10.46
C LEU A 18 19.00 1.25 -9.80
N ALA A 19 20.27 1.65 -9.73
CA ALA A 19 21.36 0.79 -9.27
C ALA A 19 21.52 0.75 -7.74
N ASP A 20 21.24 1.86 -7.07
CA ASP A 20 21.50 2.11 -5.65
C ASP A 20 20.24 2.07 -4.78
N THR A 21 19.06 2.31 -5.35
CA THR A 21 17.79 2.27 -4.59
C THR A 21 16.84 1.18 -5.09
N VAL A 22 16.49 1.16 -6.38
CA VAL A 22 15.43 0.29 -6.89
C VAL A 22 15.87 -1.17 -6.91
N LYS A 23 17.04 -1.47 -7.50
CA LYS A 23 17.54 -2.85 -7.62
C LYS A 23 17.75 -3.52 -6.25
N PRO A 24 18.42 -2.93 -5.25
CA PRO A 24 18.59 -3.57 -3.94
C PRO A 24 17.25 -3.90 -3.24
N ARG A 25 16.24 -3.03 -3.38
CA ARG A 25 14.90 -3.27 -2.82
C ARG A 25 14.17 -4.41 -3.54
N LEU A 26 14.31 -4.50 -4.86
CA LEU A 26 13.78 -5.60 -5.65
C LEU A 26 14.41 -6.94 -5.25
N GLU A 27 15.75 -6.97 -5.08
CA GLU A 27 16.47 -8.15 -4.61
C GLU A 27 16.02 -8.57 -3.20
N GLN A 28 15.86 -7.60 -2.28
CA GLN A 28 15.33 -7.87 -0.93
C GLN A 28 13.90 -8.43 -0.97
N ALA A 29 13.07 -8.00 -1.93
CA ALA A 29 11.73 -8.50 -2.14
C ALA A 29 11.69 -9.86 -2.89
N GLY A 30 12.84 -10.45 -3.22
CA GLY A 30 12.95 -11.74 -3.92
C GLY A 30 12.63 -11.67 -5.41
N ALA A 31 12.75 -10.49 -6.03
CA ALA A 31 12.53 -10.33 -7.46
C ALA A 31 13.67 -10.96 -8.27
N ASP A 32 13.32 -11.61 -9.38
CA ASP A 32 14.27 -12.01 -10.41
C ASP A 32 14.64 -10.77 -11.24
N CYS A 33 15.73 -10.10 -10.88
CA CYS A 33 16.17 -8.88 -11.56
C CYS A 33 16.61 -9.10 -13.01
N GLU A 34 16.85 -10.34 -13.47
CA GLU A 34 17.14 -10.60 -14.90
C GLU A 34 15.89 -10.40 -15.76
N LYS A 35 14.70 -10.46 -15.15
CA LYS A 35 13.40 -10.23 -15.79
C LYS A 35 12.97 -8.77 -15.78
N ILE A 36 13.78 -7.88 -15.20
CA ILE A 36 13.45 -6.46 -15.04
C ILE A 36 14.30 -5.65 -16.01
N SER A 37 13.63 -4.93 -16.91
CA SER A 37 14.25 -4.07 -17.92
C SER A 37 13.89 -2.61 -17.68
N VAL A 38 14.74 -1.71 -18.16
CA VAL A 38 14.52 -0.26 -18.16
C VAL A 38 14.78 0.28 -19.57
N ILE A 39 14.11 1.38 -19.92
CA ILE A 39 14.32 2.09 -21.18
C ILE A 39 15.39 3.15 -20.95
N ASP A 40 16.39 3.20 -21.85
CA ASP A 40 17.46 4.19 -21.77
C ASP A 40 16.95 5.59 -22.15
N GLU A 41 17.08 6.54 -21.23
CA GLU A 41 16.66 7.93 -21.37
C GLU A 41 17.84 8.90 -21.52
N LYS A 42 19.10 8.43 -21.54
CA LYS A 42 20.30 9.30 -21.56
C LYS A 42 20.34 10.26 -22.74
N ILE A 43 19.83 9.83 -23.89
CA ILE A 43 19.82 10.62 -25.13
C ILE A 43 18.51 11.41 -25.27
N LYS A 44 17.39 10.81 -24.87
CA LYS A 44 16.04 11.37 -25.03
C LYS A 44 15.14 10.93 -23.89
N SER A 45 14.55 11.90 -23.20
CA SER A 45 13.52 11.67 -22.18
C SER A 45 12.35 10.86 -22.74
N LEU A 46 11.82 9.94 -21.95
CA LEU A 46 10.67 9.13 -22.29
C LEU A 46 9.37 9.88 -21.97
N SER A 47 8.31 9.60 -22.73
CA SER A 47 6.95 10.01 -22.40
C SER A 47 5.96 8.90 -22.72
N MET A 48 4.73 9.00 -22.20
CA MET A 48 3.66 8.00 -22.42
C MET A 48 3.25 7.82 -23.88
N ILE A 49 3.57 8.80 -24.73
CA ILE A 49 3.31 8.74 -26.16
C ILE A 49 4.54 8.37 -26.98
N ASP A 50 5.69 8.11 -26.34
CA ASP A 50 6.90 7.71 -27.04
C ASP A 50 6.74 6.28 -27.59
N GLU A 51 7.14 6.08 -28.85
CA GLU A 51 7.07 4.77 -29.51
C GLU A 51 8.00 3.72 -28.88
N ARG A 52 9.05 4.18 -28.20
CA ARG A 52 9.99 3.31 -27.48
C ARG A 52 9.31 2.47 -26.40
N LEU A 53 8.16 2.88 -25.87
CA LEU A 53 7.37 2.05 -24.96
C LEU A 53 6.89 0.77 -25.64
N GLU A 54 6.35 0.89 -26.86
CA GLU A 54 5.88 -0.27 -27.64
C GLU A 54 7.05 -1.15 -28.09
N GLU A 55 8.13 -0.54 -28.57
CA GLU A 55 9.36 -1.26 -28.94
C GLU A 55 9.93 -2.06 -27.77
N ALA A 56 9.98 -1.46 -26.58
CA ALA A 56 10.47 -2.12 -25.37
C ALA A 56 9.56 -3.29 -24.97
N VAL A 57 8.23 -3.10 -24.98
CA VAL A 57 7.27 -4.18 -24.69
C VAL A 57 7.43 -5.35 -25.66
N ILE A 58 7.60 -5.07 -26.97
CA ILE A 58 7.85 -6.11 -27.98
C ILE A 58 9.18 -6.82 -27.73
N LYS A 59 10.26 -6.05 -27.58
CA LYS A 59 11.63 -6.58 -27.45
C LYS A 59 11.79 -7.46 -26.21
N THR A 60 11.19 -7.05 -25.10
CA THR A 60 11.30 -7.75 -23.82
C THR A 60 10.21 -8.80 -23.63
N GLY A 61 9.11 -8.73 -24.39
CA GLY A 61 7.90 -9.54 -24.12
C GLY A 61 7.27 -9.21 -22.77
N ALA A 62 7.45 -7.98 -22.27
CA ALA A 62 6.99 -7.58 -20.95
C ALA A 62 5.48 -7.77 -20.77
N LYS A 63 5.11 -8.24 -19.58
CA LYS A 63 3.71 -8.40 -19.13
C LYS A 63 3.30 -7.36 -18.10
N LEU A 64 4.26 -6.56 -17.63
CA LEU A 64 4.03 -5.43 -16.76
C LEU A 64 4.94 -4.26 -17.16
N LEU A 65 4.37 -3.08 -17.30
CA LEU A 65 5.06 -1.81 -17.48
C LEU A 65 4.70 -0.90 -16.29
N ILE A 66 5.72 -0.44 -15.56
CA ILE A 66 5.57 0.49 -14.43
C ILE A 66 6.19 1.83 -14.83
N LEU A 67 5.43 2.91 -14.67
CA LEU A 67 5.90 4.30 -14.82
C LEU A 67 5.84 4.99 -13.46
N ASP A 68 7.00 5.37 -12.94
CA ASP A 68 7.17 5.83 -11.56
C ASP A 68 8.09 7.07 -11.46
N PRO A 69 7.56 8.28 -11.20
CA PRO A 69 6.15 8.63 -11.09
C PRO A 69 5.56 9.01 -12.46
N ILE A 70 4.24 8.99 -12.55
CA ILE A 70 3.44 9.37 -13.73
C ILE A 70 3.80 10.78 -14.24
N GLN A 71 4.12 11.70 -13.32
CA GLN A 71 4.46 13.09 -13.61
C GLN A 71 5.72 13.23 -14.47
N ALA A 72 6.69 12.32 -14.33
CA ALA A 72 7.93 12.37 -15.08
C ALA A 72 7.75 12.02 -16.58
N TYR A 73 6.66 11.30 -16.91
CA TYR A 73 6.45 10.75 -18.25
C TYR A 73 5.34 11.44 -19.04
N LEU A 74 4.83 12.59 -18.56
CA LEU A 74 3.83 13.37 -19.30
C LEU A 74 4.40 13.93 -20.61
N GLY A 75 5.69 14.27 -20.64
CA GLY A 75 6.38 14.88 -21.79
C GLY A 75 6.52 16.40 -21.68
N GLY A 76 7.60 16.93 -22.25
CA GLY A 76 7.91 18.36 -22.20
C GLY A 76 6.85 19.21 -22.93
N GLY A 77 6.07 19.97 -22.16
CA GLY A 77 5.02 20.87 -22.68
C GLY A 77 3.59 20.38 -22.44
N MET A 78 3.40 19.21 -21.82
CA MET A 78 2.07 18.71 -21.45
C MET A 78 1.71 19.02 -20.00
N ASP A 79 0.43 19.34 -19.77
CA ASP A 79 -0.14 19.65 -18.46
C ASP A 79 -1.19 18.58 -18.09
N MET A 80 -0.95 17.86 -16.99
CA MET A 80 -1.88 16.84 -16.46
C MET A 80 -3.28 17.39 -16.16
N ASN A 81 -3.40 18.71 -15.95
CA ASN A 81 -4.68 19.37 -15.69
C ASN A 81 -5.47 19.64 -16.99
N ARG A 82 -4.84 19.47 -18.16
CA ARG A 82 -5.51 19.58 -19.46
C ARG A 82 -6.08 18.22 -19.87
N ALA A 83 -7.37 18.06 -19.65
CA ALA A 83 -8.09 16.80 -19.86
C ALA A 83 -7.87 16.15 -21.24
N ASN A 84 -7.71 16.94 -22.30
CA ASN A 84 -7.48 16.40 -23.65
C ASN A 84 -6.11 15.71 -23.77
N GLU A 85 -5.05 16.29 -23.20
CA GLU A 85 -3.70 15.71 -23.26
C GLU A 85 -3.62 14.42 -22.43
N ALA A 86 -4.23 14.41 -21.24
CA ALA A 86 -4.33 13.22 -20.41
C ALA A 86 -5.08 12.07 -21.11
N ARG A 87 -6.13 12.37 -21.88
CA ARG A 87 -6.89 11.37 -22.65
C ARG A 87 -6.09 10.77 -23.79
N ASP A 88 -5.33 11.56 -24.53
CA ASP A 88 -4.52 11.05 -25.64
C ASP A 88 -3.43 10.09 -25.13
N MET A 89 -2.77 10.44 -24.02
CA MET A 89 -1.79 9.57 -23.35
C MET A 89 -2.42 8.26 -22.88
N THR A 90 -3.51 8.35 -22.11
CA THR A 90 -4.18 7.17 -21.54
C THR A 90 -4.77 6.27 -22.63
N LYS A 91 -5.24 6.82 -23.75
CA LYS A 91 -5.70 6.04 -24.90
C LYS A 91 -4.57 5.24 -25.55
N LYS A 92 -3.39 5.83 -25.71
CA LYS A 92 -2.21 5.13 -26.26
C LYS A 92 -1.73 4.01 -25.33
N LEU A 93 -1.67 4.27 -24.02
CA LEU A 93 -1.34 3.24 -23.03
C LEU A 93 -2.39 2.12 -23.01
N ALA A 94 -3.68 2.44 -23.07
CA ALA A 94 -4.74 1.44 -23.11
C ALA A 94 -4.64 0.54 -24.37
N ALA A 95 -4.37 1.13 -25.53
CA ALA A 95 -4.17 0.38 -26.77
C ALA A 95 -2.93 -0.54 -26.68
N LEU A 96 -1.84 -0.07 -26.09
CA LEU A 96 -0.64 -0.86 -25.84
C LEU A 96 -0.93 -2.05 -24.91
N ALA A 97 -1.60 -1.79 -23.78
CA ALA A 97 -1.98 -2.80 -22.81
C ALA A 97 -2.84 -3.91 -23.43
N GLU A 98 -3.85 -3.52 -24.21
CA GLU A 98 -4.75 -4.44 -24.91
C GLU A 98 -4.02 -5.26 -25.97
N LYS A 99 -3.24 -4.61 -26.83
CA LYS A 99 -2.54 -5.26 -27.95
C LYS A 99 -1.53 -6.30 -27.49
N TYR A 100 -0.78 -6.03 -26.41
CA TYR A 100 0.31 -6.91 -25.96
C TYR A 100 -0.01 -7.73 -24.71
N GLN A 101 -1.22 -7.59 -24.17
CA GLN A 101 -1.64 -8.22 -22.92
C GLN A 101 -0.65 -7.86 -21.79
N CYS A 102 -0.31 -6.57 -21.71
CA CYS A 102 0.62 -6.01 -20.75
C CYS A 102 -0.15 -5.16 -19.73
N ALA A 103 -0.02 -5.47 -18.45
CA ALA A 103 -0.52 -4.60 -17.40
C ALA A 103 0.32 -3.32 -17.38
N ILE A 104 -0.33 -2.16 -17.21
CA ILE A 104 0.36 -0.88 -17.06
C ILE A 104 0.00 -0.29 -15.70
N VAL A 105 1.00 -0.03 -14.88
CA VAL A 105 0.87 0.56 -13.55
C VAL A 105 1.50 1.94 -13.58
N LEU A 106 0.73 2.92 -13.13
CA LEU A 106 1.15 4.31 -13.03
C LEU A 106 1.25 4.64 -11.54
N VAL A 107 2.45 4.98 -11.06
CA VAL A 107 2.65 5.44 -9.68
C VAL A 107 2.50 6.94 -9.68
N GLY A 108 1.66 7.50 -8.82
CA GLY A 108 1.40 8.93 -8.80
C GLY A 108 1.40 9.48 -7.39
N HIS A 109 2.13 10.57 -7.19
CA HIS A 109 2.07 11.32 -5.93
C HIS A 109 0.72 12.01 -5.80
N MET A 110 0.08 11.81 -4.65
CA MET A 110 -1.12 12.55 -4.29
C MET A 110 -0.75 13.82 -3.52
N ASN A 111 -1.21 14.97 -4.01
CA ASN A 111 -1.28 16.15 -3.17
C ASN A 111 -2.50 16.02 -2.24
N LYS A 112 -2.42 16.53 -1.00
CA LYS A 112 -3.52 16.46 -0.01
C LYS A 112 -4.87 17.02 -0.50
N ALA A 113 -4.89 17.79 -1.59
CA ALA A 113 -6.09 18.31 -2.26
C ALA A 113 -6.54 17.50 -3.50
N ALA A 114 -5.77 16.51 -3.95
CA ALA A 114 -5.89 15.87 -5.27
C ALA A 114 -7.10 14.94 -5.43
N TYR A 115 -7.73 14.48 -4.33
CA TYR A 115 -9.04 13.82 -4.45
C TYR A 115 -10.16 14.80 -4.87
N ARG A 116 -9.93 16.11 -4.74
CA ARG A 116 -10.88 17.19 -5.09
C ARG A 116 -10.38 18.14 -6.20
N GLY A 117 -9.21 17.90 -6.80
CA GLY A 117 -8.54 18.88 -7.66
C GLY A 117 -8.00 18.30 -8.96
N MET A 118 -8.78 18.48 -10.03
CA MET A 118 -8.48 18.64 -11.48
C MET A 118 -7.34 17.88 -12.20
N GLY A 119 -6.23 17.48 -11.59
CA GLY A 119 -5.06 16.92 -12.31
C GLY A 119 -5.05 15.41 -12.53
N SER A 120 -5.84 14.65 -11.77
CA SER A 120 -5.84 13.17 -11.77
C SER A 120 -7.13 12.54 -12.27
N ILE A 121 -8.15 13.35 -12.62
CA ILE A 121 -9.49 12.86 -12.96
C ILE A 121 -9.47 11.99 -14.22
N ASP A 122 -8.76 12.39 -15.27
CA ASP A 122 -8.74 11.63 -16.52
C ASP A 122 -8.00 10.29 -16.38
N PHE A 123 -6.90 10.25 -15.63
CA PHE A 123 -6.22 8.99 -15.29
C PHE A 123 -7.09 8.10 -14.41
N PHE A 124 -7.74 8.69 -13.39
CA PHE A 124 -8.68 7.97 -12.56
C PHE A 124 -9.84 7.41 -13.39
N ALA A 125 -10.37 8.16 -14.35
CA ALA A 125 -11.49 7.75 -15.20
C ALA A 125 -11.14 6.54 -16.08
N VAL A 126 -9.95 6.51 -16.68
CA VAL A 126 -9.53 5.41 -17.57
C VAL A 126 -9.04 4.18 -16.81
N ALA A 127 -8.42 4.34 -15.63
CA ALA A 127 -7.90 3.23 -14.84
C ALA A 127 -8.99 2.19 -14.50
N ARG A 128 -8.67 0.89 -14.63
CA ARG A 128 -9.58 -0.20 -14.25
C ARG A 128 -9.55 -0.51 -12.75
N SER A 129 -8.41 -0.26 -12.12
CA SER A 129 -8.17 -0.40 -10.68
C SER A 129 -7.38 0.82 -10.22
N VAL A 130 -7.70 1.33 -9.02
CA VAL A 130 -6.93 2.39 -8.37
C VAL A 130 -6.72 2.01 -6.92
N LEU A 131 -5.46 1.97 -6.51
CA LEU A 131 -5.03 1.72 -5.13
C LEU A 131 -4.56 3.04 -4.52
N LEU A 132 -5.09 3.35 -3.35
CA LEU A 132 -4.64 4.44 -2.50
C LEU A 132 -3.67 3.86 -1.47
N VAL A 133 -2.48 4.44 -1.38
CA VAL A 133 -1.51 4.12 -0.33
C VAL A 133 -1.29 5.35 0.53
N GLY A 134 -1.39 5.22 1.85
CA GLY A 134 -1.18 6.35 2.75
C GLY A 134 -0.83 5.95 4.18
N ARG A 135 -0.46 6.97 4.96
CA ARG A 135 -0.13 6.80 6.39
C ARG A 135 -1.38 6.54 7.20
N VAL A 136 -1.28 5.64 8.17
CA VAL A 136 -2.32 5.49 9.18
C VAL A 136 -2.06 6.49 10.30
N GLU A 137 -3.02 7.38 10.54
CA GLU A 137 -2.91 8.35 11.63
C GLU A 137 -2.87 7.64 12.99
N GLY A 138 -1.92 8.02 13.84
CA GLY A 138 -1.69 7.41 15.15
C GLY A 138 -0.85 6.13 15.12
N GLU A 139 -0.38 5.68 13.95
CA GLU A 139 0.50 4.53 13.79
C GLU A 139 1.68 4.89 12.86
N GLU A 140 2.77 5.39 13.45
CA GLU A 140 3.87 6.08 12.74
C GLU A 140 4.44 5.31 11.54
N ASN A 141 4.67 4.01 11.73
CA ASN A 141 5.28 3.13 10.73
C ASN A 141 4.26 2.40 9.84
N ILE A 142 2.97 2.50 10.15
CA ILE A 142 1.94 1.73 9.44
C ILE A 142 1.41 2.52 8.25
N ARG A 143 1.32 1.82 7.12
CA ARG A 143 0.70 2.29 5.90
C ARG A 143 -0.41 1.35 5.50
N ALA A 144 -1.46 1.90 4.91
CA ALA A 144 -2.57 1.13 4.38
C ALA A 144 -2.65 1.26 2.86
N VAL A 145 -3.05 0.17 2.21
CA VAL A 145 -3.41 0.09 0.81
C VAL A 145 -4.92 -0.15 0.74
N VAL A 146 -5.65 0.82 0.18
CA VAL A 146 -7.11 0.78 0.03
C VAL A 146 -7.46 0.83 -1.44
N GLN A 147 -8.30 -0.08 -1.92
CA GLN A 147 -8.81 0.00 -3.29
C GLN A 147 -9.94 1.02 -3.37
N ILE A 148 -9.74 2.08 -4.15
CA ILE A 148 -10.73 3.18 -4.32
C ILE A 148 -11.44 3.14 -5.67
N LYS A 149 -11.01 2.25 -6.57
CA LYS A 149 -11.70 1.94 -7.82
C LYS A 149 -11.44 0.50 -8.23
N ASN A 150 -12.48 -0.17 -8.71
CA ASN A 150 -12.43 -1.47 -9.36
C ASN A 150 -13.62 -1.57 -10.30
N ASN A 151 -13.37 -1.73 -11.59
CA ASN A 151 -14.42 -1.87 -12.60
C ASN A 151 -14.74 -3.34 -12.93
N LEU A 152 -13.95 -4.29 -12.44
CA LEU A 152 -13.97 -5.70 -12.90
C LEU A 152 -14.38 -6.69 -11.80
N ALA A 153 -14.37 -6.26 -10.53
CA ALA A 153 -14.74 -7.09 -9.39
C ALA A 153 -15.17 -6.21 -8.21
N ALA A 154 -15.58 -6.85 -7.12
CA ALA A 154 -15.75 -6.19 -5.82
C ALA A 154 -14.43 -5.56 -5.35
N PHE A 155 -14.52 -4.58 -4.45
CA PHE A 155 -13.33 -4.01 -3.82
C PHE A 155 -12.62 -5.07 -2.99
N GLY A 156 -11.29 -5.12 -3.15
CA GLY A 156 -10.43 -5.90 -2.29
C GLY A 156 -10.45 -5.36 -0.86
N HIS A 157 -10.30 -6.26 0.10
CA HIS A 157 -10.15 -5.88 1.49
C HIS A 157 -8.89 -5.01 1.65
N PRO A 158 -8.94 -3.89 2.40
CA PRO A 158 -7.75 -3.10 2.64
C PRO A 158 -6.66 -3.93 3.31
N LYS A 159 -5.41 -3.61 2.95
CA LYS A 159 -4.22 -4.27 3.49
C LYS A 159 -3.34 -3.25 4.18
N ALA A 160 -2.61 -3.66 5.20
CA ALA A 160 -1.59 -2.83 5.82
C ALA A 160 -0.21 -3.44 5.72
N PHE A 161 0.79 -2.57 5.76
CA PHE A 161 2.19 -2.92 5.89
C PHE A 161 2.88 -1.96 6.86
N GLU A 162 3.91 -2.46 7.53
CA GLU A 162 4.85 -1.64 8.29
C GLU A 162 6.03 -1.27 7.39
N LEU A 163 6.50 -0.03 7.53
CA LEU A 163 7.79 0.42 7.02
C LEU A 163 8.59 1.05 8.17
N SER A 164 9.55 0.30 8.70
CA SER A 164 10.40 0.68 9.83
C SER A 164 11.89 0.59 9.47
N GLU A 165 12.79 0.79 10.44
CA GLU A 165 14.24 0.60 10.24
C GLU A 165 14.60 -0.84 9.82
N ASN A 166 13.75 -1.81 10.18
CA ASN A 166 13.91 -3.21 9.82
C ASN A 166 13.46 -3.51 8.38
N GLY A 167 12.89 -2.53 7.67
CA GLY A 167 12.43 -2.65 6.30
C GLY A 167 10.90 -2.74 6.17
N PHE A 168 10.46 -3.42 5.12
CA PHE A 168 9.06 -3.55 4.74
C PHE A 168 8.48 -4.90 5.21
N GLU A 169 7.31 -4.88 5.85
CA GLU A 169 6.59 -6.08 6.28
C GLU A 169 5.08 -5.98 6.04
N TRP A 170 4.49 -7.01 5.42
CA TRP A 170 3.03 -7.10 5.25
C TRP A 170 2.36 -7.51 6.57
N LEU A 171 1.36 -6.74 7.01
CA LEU A 171 0.53 -7.06 8.17
C LEU A 171 -0.75 -7.83 7.80
N GLY A 172 -1.14 -7.79 6.53
CA GLY A 172 -2.34 -8.48 6.03
C GLY A 172 -3.58 -7.60 6.05
N ASP A 173 -4.74 -8.19 6.33
CA ASP A 173 -6.03 -7.49 6.35
C ASP A 173 -6.08 -6.39 7.40
N TYR A 174 -6.69 -5.26 7.03
CA TYR A 174 -6.72 -4.08 7.87
C TYR A 174 -8.03 -3.30 7.73
N GLU A 175 -8.63 -2.93 8.87
CA GLU A 175 -9.90 -2.21 8.89
C GLU A 175 -9.68 -0.70 8.81
N ILE A 176 -9.72 -0.16 7.59
CA ILE A 176 -9.57 1.27 7.32
C ILE A 176 -10.30 1.68 6.04
N THR A 177 -10.87 2.87 6.06
CA THR A 177 -11.54 3.48 4.90
C THR A 177 -10.59 4.41 4.13
N ALA A 178 -10.91 4.68 2.87
CA ALA A 178 -10.16 5.64 2.06
C ALA A 178 -10.16 7.05 2.68
N ASP A 179 -11.27 7.47 3.28
CA ASP A 179 -11.39 8.76 3.95
C ASP A 179 -10.51 8.85 5.20
N GLU A 180 -10.33 7.76 5.95
CA GLU A 180 -9.42 7.72 7.10
C GLU A 180 -7.96 7.85 6.66
N VAL A 181 -7.58 7.17 5.56
CA VAL A 181 -6.23 7.29 4.96
C VAL A 181 -5.98 8.71 4.42
N LEU A 182 -6.95 9.30 3.73
CA LEU A 182 -6.79 10.64 3.12
C LEU A 182 -6.90 11.77 4.14
N GLY A 183 -7.81 11.63 5.10
CA GLY A 183 -8.10 12.64 6.10
C GLY A 183 -7.06 12.73 7.21
N GLY A 184 -6.14 11.76 7.29
CA GLY A 184 -5.27 11.62 8.46
C GLY A 184 -6.11 11.47 9.73
N ILE A 185 -7.18 10.69 9.65
CA ILE A 185 -8.07 10.43 10.77
C ILE A 185 -7.70 9.05 11.32
N ALA A 186 -7.49 8.96 12.63
CA ALA A 186 -7.23 7.68 13.28
C ALA A 186 -8.38 6.70 12.97
N PRO A 187 -8.10 5.48 12.46
CA PRO A 187 -9.15 4.57 12.06
C PRO A 187 -10.06 4.21 13.23
N LYS A 188 -11.37 4.37 13.06
CA LYS A 188 -12.34 4.03 14.12
C LYS A 188 -12.47 2.52 14.30
N ALA A 189 -12.34 1.76 13.22
CA ALA A 189 -12.49 0.32 13.20
C ALA A 189 -11.26 -0.42 13.76
N ASN A 190 -10.05 0.15 13.62
CA ASN A 190 -8.81 -0.53 14.03
C ASN A 190 -8.57 -0.53 15.55
N LYS A 191 -9.23 0.32 16.34
CA LYS A 191 -8.98 0.33 17.80
C LYS A 191 -9.27 -1.02 18.46
N MET A 192 -10.21 -1.80 17.93
CA MET A 192 -10.48 -3.15 18.41
C MET A 192 -9.37 -4.13 18.06
N GLU A 193 -8.90 -4.12 16.82
CA GLU A 193 -7.82 -5.02 16.38
C GLU A 193 -6.47 -4.63 16.99
N GLN A 194 -6.18 -3.33 17.16
CA GLN A 194 -5.04 -2.84 17.96
C GLN A 194 -5.10 -3.37 19.39
N ALA A 195 -6.27 -3.32 20.03
CA ALA A 195 -6.46 -3.86 21.36
C ALA A 195 -6.23 -5.38 21.42
N LYS A 196 -6.64 -6.12 20.39
CA LYS A 196 -6.36 -7.56 20.30
C LYS A 196 -4.88 -7.84 20.05
N ARG A 197 -4.23 -7.07 19.16
CA ARG A 197 -2.80 -7.17 18.86
C ARG A 197 -1.96 -6.93 20.10
N LEU A 198 -2.21 -5.84 20.82
CA LEU A 198 -1.56 -5.55 22.11
C LEU A 198 -1.71 -6.72 23.08
N LEU A 199 -2.91 -7.30 23.22
CA LEU A 199 -3.12 -8.42 24.13
C LEU A 199 -2.40 -9.70 23.69
N ARG A 200 -2.26 -9.95 22.39
CA ARG A 200 -1.46 -11.07 21.85
C ARG A 200 0.03 -10.86 22.10
N GLU A 201 0.56 -9.68 21.81
CA GLU A 201 1.97 -9.32 22.07
C GLU A 201 2.33 -9.51 23.54
N LEU A 202 1.48 -9.00 24.45
CA LEU A 202 1.70 -9.17 25.90
C LEU A 202 1.68 -10.64 26.33
N ALA A 203 0.90 -11.50 25.65
CA ALA A 203 0.81 -12.93 25.92
C ALA A 203 2.03 -13.74 25.44
N GLU A 204 2.86 -13.19 24.58
CA GLU A 204 4.09 -13.84 24.13
C GLU A 204 5.10 -13.95 25.28
N THR A 205 5.19 -12.89 26.08
CA THR A 205 6.16 -12.78 27.19
C THR A 205 5.55 -12.96 28.58
N ASN A 206 4.22 -12.87 28.72
CA ASN A 206 3.55 -12.92 30.03
C ASN A 206 2.39 -13.92 30.05
N ASN A 207 2.34 -14.75 31.10
CA ASN A 207 1.18 -15.63 31.34
C ASN A 207 0.02 -14.89 32.03
N ALA A 208 0.34 -13.86 32.83
CA ALA A 208 -0.62 -12.98 33.46
C ALA A 208 0.01 -11.63 33.75
N MET A 209 -0.78 -10.55 33.67
CA MET A 209 -0.29 -9.19 33.86
C MET A 209 -1.32 -8.34 34.60
N GLN A 210 -0.87 -7.31 35.33
CA GLN A 210 -1.79 -6.47 36.10
C GLN A 210 -2.69 -5.67 35.17
N SER A 211 -3.98 -5.59 35.51
CA SER A 211 -4.97 -4.90 34.68
C SER A 211 -4.62 -3.42 34.50
N ASN A 212 -4.07 -2.79 35.54
CA ASN A 212 -3.67 -1.38 35.48
C ASN A 212 -2.48 -1.13 34.53
N GLU A 213 -1.53 -2.07 34.47
CA GLU A 213 -0.40 -1.98 33.53
C GLU A 213 -0.89 -2.15 32.08
N ILE A 214 -1.77 -3.13 31.84
CA ILE A 214 -2.40 -3.35 30.54
C ILE A 214 -3.21 -2.10 30.11
N PHE A 215 -3.94 -1.47 31.02
CA PHE A 215 -4.65 -0.22 30.72
C PHE A 215 -3.71 0.94 30.42
N SER A 216 -2.58 1.05 31.11
CA SER A 216 -1.58 2.09 30.84
C SER A 216 -0.98 1.93 29.44
N LEU A 217 -0.58 0.71 29.08
CA LEU A 217 -0.04 0.40 27.75
C LEU A 217 -1.06 0.64 26.64
N ALA A 218 -2.33 0.31 26.89
CA ALA A 218 -3.41 0.59 25.96
C ALA A 218 -3.65 2.10 25.79
N ASP A 219 -3.60 2.88 26.86
CA ASP A 219 -3.78 4.33 26.83
C ASP A 219 -2.63 5.03 26.08
N GLU A 220 -1.38 4.55 26.25
CA GLU A 220 -0.21 4.99 25.47
C GLU A 220 -0.39 4.77 23.96
N GLN A 221 -1.16 3.73 23.57
CA GLN A 221 -1.53 3.45 22.17
C GLN A 221 -2.87 4.09 21.77
N GLY A 222 -3.45 4.94 22.62
CA GLY A 222 -4.73 5.62 22.40
C GLY A 222 -5.92 4.65 22.28
N ILE A 223 -5.87 3.50 22.94
CA ILE A 223 -6.92 2.49 22.98
C ILE A 223 -7.78 2.74 24.23
N SER A 224 -9.06 3.07 24.02
CA SER A 224 -9.96 3.31 25.14
C SER A 224 -10.15 2.06 26.00
N LYS A 225 -10.32 2.24 27.32
CA LYS A 225 -10.64 1.16 28.26
C LYS A 225 -11.82 0.28 27.79
N ARG A 226 -12.85 0.90 27.20
CA ARG A 226 -14.01 0.19 26.66
C ARG A 226 -13.62 -0.74 25.51
N THR A 227 -12.77 -0.27 24.60
CA THR A 227 -12.28 -1.07 23.47
C THR A 227 -11.41 -2.23 23.95
N LEU A 228 -10.54 -1.99 24.93
CA LEU A 228 -9.68 -3.02 25.50
C LEU A 228 -10.47 -4.12 26.23
N GLU A 229 -11.51 -3.76 26.98
CA GLU A 229 -12.40 -4.73 27.62
C GLU A 229 -13.22 -5.53 26.60
N ASN A 230 -13.61 -4.92 25.47
CA ASN A 230 -14.26 -5.65 24.38
C ASN A 230 -13.30 -6.64 23.71
N ALA A 231 -12.06 -6.24 23.44
CA ALA A 231 -11.03 -7.12 22.87
C ALA A 231 -10.69 -8.29 23.80
N LYS A 232 -10.53 -8.02 25.09
CA LYS A 232 -10.40 -9.03 26.14
C LYS A 232 -11.55 -10.05 26.10
N LYS A 233 -12.79 -9.58 25.94
CA LYS A 233 -13.97 -10.46 25.83
C LYS A 233 -13.92 -11.32 24.57
N GLU A 234 -13.56 -10.75 23.43
CA GLU A 234 -13.45 -11.49 22.15
C GLU A 234 -12.32 -12.52 22.15
N LEU A 235 -11.19 -12.21 22.80
CA LEU A 235 -10.06 -13.12 22.95
C LEU A 235 -10.23 -14.15 24.09
N GLY A 236 -11.35 -14.13 24.81
CA GLY A 236 -11.61 -15.07 25.91
C GLY A 236 -10.71 -14.89 27.14
N VAL A 237 -10.10 -13.72 27.28
CA VAL A 237 -9.18 -13.38 28.38
C VAL A 237 -9.95 -13.23 29.69
N ARG A 238 -9.52 -13.95 30.72
CA ARG A 238 -10.19 -13.93 32.03
C ARG A 238 -9.45 -13.02 32.99
N ALA A 239 -10.18 -12.39 33.90
CA ALA A 239 -9.60 -11.60 34.97
C ALA A 239 -9.68 -12.34 36.30
N LYS A 240 -8.60 -12.35 37.06
CA LYS A 240 -8.51 -12.95 38.40
C LYS A 240 -8.04 -11.90 39.40
N ARG A 241 -8.66 -11.89 40.58
CA ARG A 241 -8.24 -11.01 41.68
C ARG A 241 -7.28 -11.76 42.59
N ILE A 242 -6.09 -11.21 42.81
CA ILE A 242 -5.04 -11.75 43.68
C ILE A 242 -4.57 -10.62 44.59
N ASN A 243 -4.62 -10.82 45.90
CA ASN A 243 -4.19 -9.83 46.91
C ASN A 243 -4.73 -8.41 46.64
N ASN A 244 -6.04 -8.33 46.39
CA ASN A 244 -6.77 -7.08 46.08
C ASN A 244 -6.48 -6.44 44.70
N THR A 245 -5.58 -7.00 43.89
CA THR A 245 -5.23 -6.51 42.56
C THR A 245 -5.81 -7.41 41.47
N TRP A 246 -6.28 -6.80 40.37
CA TRP A 246 -6.81 -7.52 39.21
C TRP A 246 -5.70 -7.85 38.21
N TYR A 247 -5.64 -9.12 37.80
CA TYR A 247 -4.74 -9.63 36.77
C TYR A 247 -5.55 -10.19 35.60
N TRP A 248 -5.06 -10.03 34.38
CA TRP A 248 -5.62 -10.72 33.20
C TRP A 248 -4.77 -11.96 32.93
N GLU A 249 -5.43 -13.11 32.75
CA GLU A 249 -4.83 -14.39 32.35
C GLU A 249 -4.61 -14.36 30.84
N LEU A 250 -3.36 -14.15 30.41
CA LEU A 250 -2.97 -14.00 29.00
C LEU A 250 -2.50 -15.32 28.36
N ASP A 251 -2.17 -16.32 29.17
CA ASP A 251 -1.77 -17.67 28.76
C ASP A 251 -2.80 -18.36 27.83
N LYS A 252 -4.06 -17.94 27.91
CA LYS A 252 -5.18 -18.45 27.11
C LYS A 252 -5.33 -17.82 25.73
N ILE A 253 -4.51 -16.83 25.38
CA ILE A 253 -4.58 -16.13 24.10
C ILE A 253 -3.82 -16.90 22.99
N ARG A 254 -3.15 -18.02 23.29
CA ARG A 254 -2.20 -18.64 22.36
C ARG A 254 -2.86 -19.32 21.14
N GLN A 255 -2.56 -18.69 19.98
CA GLN A 255 -2.91 -18.93 18.56
C GLN A 255 -4.39 -18.93 18.19
#